data_AF-A0AAE4EZ56-F1
#
_entry.id   AF-A0AAE4EZ56-F1
#
_cell.length_a   1.000
_cell.length_b   1.000
_cell.length_c   1.000
_cell.angle_alpha   90.00
_cell.angle_beta   90.00
_cell.angle_gamma   90.00
#
_symmetry.space_group_name_H-M   'P 1'
#
loop_
_entity.id
_entity.type
_entity.pdbx_description
1 polymer ?
#
loop_
_entity_poly.entity_id
_entity_poly.type
_entity_poly.pdbx_seq_one_letter_code
_entity_poly.pdbx_strand_id
1 'polypeptide(L)'
;MAQQGLETYRTRPAVIDAVRSLIDGADESVTLAVPKSALVTFAPQLRAAIERDVLVLVLVHGETSASIPAYDDIATAVRTIGHGITPLLVTADVKRGLTGHVRVLTQSDGDYRATRFDNENLAHDEFTMFLGTHWLMGTERYVASVGSFPQTFSAFEFAVLTAALALRDEIPITATAQVVSTADRTETTISGRVVNVRQSLVYPASSSNPAERSLTVETDDGRVTVGGSGATKERYECREITLYRADN
;
A
#
# COMPACT_ATOMS: atom_id res chain seq x y z
N MET A 1 -21.57 -24.54 -1.13
CA MET A 1 -21.95 -23.24 -1.70
C MET A 1 -20.67 -22.46 -1.90
N ALA A 2 -20.33 -22.04 -3.13
CA ALA A 2 -19.23 -21.11 -3.33
C ALA A 2 -19.61 -19.80 -2.62
N GLN A 3 -18.79 -19.36 -1.65
CA GLN A 3 -18.93 -18.02 -1.08
C GLN A 3 -18.70 -17.05 -2.24
N GLN A 4 -19.70 -16.21 -2.54
CA GLN A 4 -19.58 -15.20 -3.59
C GLN A 4 -18.31 -14.37 -3.34
N GLY A 5 -17.50 -14.19 -4.39
CA GLY A 5 -16.27 -13.40 -4.33
C GLY A 5 -15.02 -14.15 -3.84
N LEU A 6 -15.04 -15.45 -3.57
CA LEU A 6 -13.83 -16.25 -3.25
C LEU A 6 -13.52 -17.30 -4.32
N GLU A 7 -12.28 -17.31 -4.81
CA GLU A 7 -11.76 -18.29 -5.77
C GLU A 7 -10.48 -18.96 -5.25
N THR A 8 -10.39 -20.28 -5.33
CA THR A 8 -9.21 -21.02 -4.85
C THR A 8 -8.37 -21.54 -6.02
N TYR A 9 -7.09 -21.19 -6.02
CA TYR A 9 -6.09 -21.69 -6.96
C TYR A 9 -5.16 -22.69 -6.27
N ARG A 10 -4.85 -23.79 -6.96
CA ARG A 10 -4.02 -24.89 -6.45
C ARG A 10 -2.75 -25.14 -7.26
N THR A 11 -2.64 -24.54 -8.44
CA THR A 11 -1.48 -24.74 -9.31
C THR A 11 -0.67 -23.46 -9.39
N ARG A 12 0.65 -23.60 -9.42
CA ARG A 12 1.58 -22.47 -9.55
C ARG A 12 1.27 -21.56 -10.74
N PRO A 13 0.99 -22.06 -11.96
CA PRO A 13 0.62 -21.21 -13.08
C PRO A 13 -0.64 -20.38 -12.81
N ALA A 14 -1.70 -21.01 -12.28
CA ALA A 14 -2.95 -20.30 -12.00
C ALA A 14 -2.79 -19.21 -10.93
N VAL A 15 -1.96 -19.45 -9.91
CA VAL A 15 -1.63 -18.41 -8.91
C VAL A 15 -0.84 -17.27 -9.54
N ILE A 16 0.14 -17.57 -10.38
CA ILE A 16 0.93 -16.53 -11.08
C ILE A 16 0.01 -15.68 -11.96
N ASP A 17 -0.88 -16.30 -12.73
CA ASP A 17 -1.79 -15.58 -13.61
C ASP A 17 -2.80 -14.74 -12.83
N ALA A 18 -3.29 -15.24 -11.69
CA ALA A 18 -4.16 -14.47 -10.80
C ALA A 18 -3.45 -13.25 -10.19
N VAL A 19 -2.21 -13.40 -9.73
CA VAL A 19 -1.40 -12.28 -9.22
C VAL A 19 -1.15 -11.24 -10.31
N ARG A 20 -0.78 -11.68 -11.52
CA ARG A 20 -0.59 -10.78 -12.68
C ARG A 20 -1.85 -10.01 -13.01
N SER A 21 -2.99 -10.69 -13.09
CA SER A 21 -4.29 -10.07 -13.35
C SER A 21 -4.66 -9.02 -12.30
N LEU A 22 -4.30 -9.23 -11.03
CA LEU A 22 -4.54 -8.25 -9.97
C LEU A 22 -3.67 -7.01 -10.12
N ILE A 23 -2.38 -7.17 -10.46
CA ILE A 23 -1.45 -6.05 -10.69
C ILE A 23 -1.84 -5.26 -11.95
N ASP A 24 -2.18 -5.95 -13.03
CA ASP A 24 -2.57 -5.34 -14.30
C ASP A 24 -3.88 -4.55 -14.17
N GLY A 25 -4.79 -5.00 -13.29
CA GLY A 25 -6.05 -4.33 -13.02
C GLY A 25 -6.01 -3.26 -11.94
N ALA A 26 -4.86 -2.98 -11.32
CA ALA A 26 -4.76 -1.95 -10.28
C ALA A 26 -4.74 -0.54 -10.89
N ASP A 27 -5.51 0.36 -10.28
CA ASP A 27 -5.67 1.76 -10.71
C ASP A 27 -4.94 2.75 -9.78
N GLU A 28 -4.88 2.46 -8.48
CA GLU A 28 -4.34 3.35 -7.45
C GLU A 28 -3.15 2.71 -6.72
N SER A 29 -3.25 1.42 -6.38
CA SER A 29 -2.19 0.78 -5.59
C SER A 29 -2.07 -0.73 -5.75
N VAL A 30 -0.86 -1.22 -5.48
CA VAL A 30 -0.52 -2.64 -5.35
C VAL A 30 0.31 -2.85 -4.09
N THR A 31 -0.09 -3.82 -3.28
CA THR A 31 0.78 -4.41 -2.25
C THR A 31 1.13 -5.83 -2.64
N LEU A 32 2.41 -6.20 -2.62
CA LEU A 32 2.88 -7.52 -3.01
C LEU A 32 3.85 -8.08 -1.97
N ALA A 33 3.54 -9.26 -1.41
CA ALA A 33 4.45 -10.04 -0.58
C ALA A 33 4.75 -11.38 -1.26
N VAL A 34 6.01 -11.60 -1.66
CA VAL A 34 6.42 -12.77 -2.44
C VAL A 34 7.85 -13.25 -2.10
N PRO A 35 8.16 -14.53 -2.36
CA PRO A 35 9.53 -15.01 -2.25
C PRO A 35 10.45 -14.25 -3.21
N LYS A 36 11.69 -14.00 -2.79
CA LYS A 36 12.69 -13.34 -3.63
C LYS A 36 12.88 -14.02 -5.00
N SER A 37 12.79 -15.34 -5.06
CA SER A 37 12.88 -16.11 -6.31
C SER A 37 11.69 -15.91 -7.26
N ALA A 38 10.55 -15.42 -6.77
CA ALA A 38 9.35 -15.24 -7.56
C ALA A 38 9.20 -13.81 -8.12
N LEU A 39 9.88 -12.81 -7.54
CA LEU A 39 9.71 -11.40 -7.91
C LEU A 39 9.91 -11.13 -9.41
N VAL A 40 10.95 -11.73 -10.02
CA VAL A 40 11.24 -11.57 -11.45
C VAL A 40 10.07 -11.97 -12.36
N THR A 41 9.22 -12.90 -11.90
CA THR A 41 8.02 -13.35 -12.62
C THR A 41 6.98 -12.24 -12.81
N PHE A 42 6.94 -11.30 -11.87
CA PHE A 42 5.96 -10.21 -11.78
C PHE A 42 6.53 -8.85 -12.19
N ALA A 43 7.86 -8.75 -12.39
CA ALA A 43 8.51 -7.50 -12.77
C ALA A 43 7.91 -6.79 -14.00
N PRO A 44 7.46 -7.49 -15.07
CA PRO A 44 6.80 -6.82 -16.20
C PRO A 44 5.51 -6.10 -15.80
N GLN A 45 4.65 -6.74 -15.01
CA GLN A 45 3.38 -6.17 -14.54
C GLN A 45 3.60 -5.03 -13.55
N LEU A 46 4.57 -5.19 -12.64
CA LEU A 46 4.93 -4.15 -11.68
C LEU A 46 5.47 -2.90 -12.37
N ARG A 47 6.31 -3.05 -13.40
CA ARG A 47 6.78 -1.92 -14.21
C ARG A 47 5.63 -1.20 -14.91
N ALA A 48 4.73 -1.96 -15.52
CA ALA A 48 3.56 -1.38 -16.15
C ALA A 48 2.65 -0.65 -15.15
N ALA A 49 2.56 -1.10 -13.90
CA ALA A 49 1.86 -0.40 -12.83
C ALA A 49 2.54 0.94 -12.47
N ILE A 50 3.88 0.93 -12.29
CA ILE A 50 4.65 2.17 -12.06
C ILE A 50 4.49 3.17 -13.21
N GLU A 51 4.51 2.71 -14.45
CA GLU A 51 4.28 3.57 -15.65
C GLU A 51 2.87 4.20 -15.69
N ARG A 52 1.89 3.62 -14.98
CA ARG A 52 0.53 4.15 -14.82
C ARG A 52 0.37 4.98 -13.54
N ASP A 53 1.46 5.34 -12.87
CA ASP A 53 1.49 6.06 -11.59
C ASP A 53 0.80 5.31 -10.43
N VAL A 54 0.70 3.97 -10.50
CA VAL A 54 0.20 3.13 -9.41
C VAL A 54 1.24 3.05 -8.29
N LEU A 55 0.81 3.22 -7.03
CA LEU A 55 1.70 3.07 -5.88
C LEU A 55 1.94 1.60 -5.55
N VAL A 56 3.21 1.18 -5.52
CA VAL A 56 3.58 -0.23 -5.39
C VAL A 56 4.44 -0.47 -4.15
N LEU A 57 3.91 -1.21 -3.18
CA LEU A 57 4.64 -1.71 -2.01
C LEU A 57 5.05 -3.16 -2.23
N VAL A 58 6.35 -3.44 -2.19
CA VAL A 58 6.88 -4.81 -2.36
C VAL A 58 7.61 -5.26 -1.11
N LEU A 59 7.13 -6.35 -0.51
CA LEU A 59 7.85 -7.10 0.50
C LEU A 59 8.43 -8.36 -0.11
N VAL A 60 9.75 -8.46 -0.08
CA VAL A 60 10.49 -9.60 -0.58
C VAL A 60 10.98 -10.43 0.59
N HIS A 61 10.65 -11.71 0.62
CA HIS A 61 11.07 -12.60 1.71
C HIS A 61 11.99 -13.73 1.27
N GLY A 62 12.83 -14.16 2.20
CA GLY A 62 13.78 -15.26 2.06
C GLY A 62 15.13 -14.85 1.47
N GLU A 63 16.11 -15.70 1.70
CA GLU A 63 17.44 -15.59 1.10
C GLU A 63 17.47 -16.29 -0.25
N THR A 64 18.06 -15.64 -1.25
CA THR A 64 18.41 -16.31 -2.51
C THR A 64 19.56 -15.58 -3.17
N SER A 65 20.40 -16.35 -3.87
CA SER A 65 21.44 -15.88 -4.78
C SER A 65 20.88 -15.40 -6.12
N ALA A 66 19.56 -15.54 -6.36
CA ALA A 66 18.94 -15.04 -7.57
C ALA A 66 19.13 -13.53 -7.71
N SER A 67 19.46 -13.11 -8.94
CA SER A 67 19.50 -11.70 -9.32
C SER A 67 18.13 -11.08 -9.08
N ILE A 68 18.11 -9.95 -8.39
CA ILE A 68 16.90 -9.15 -8.21
C ILE A 68 16.88 -8.11 -9.33
N PRO A 69 15.73 -7.86 -9.99
CA PRO A 69 15.60 -6.66 -10.81
C PRO A 69 15.96 -5.40 -10.02
N ALA A 70 16.33 -4.34 -10.73
CA ALA A 70 16.38 -3.02 -10.10
C ALA A 70 15.01 -2.69 -9.51
N TYR A 71 14.97 -1.97 -8.39
CA TYR A 71 13.70 -1.69 -7.68
C TYR A 71 13.02 -0.42 -8.18
N ASP A 72 13.80 0.48 -8.79
CA ASP A 72 13.38 1.80 -9.25
C ASP A 72 12.36 1.77 -10.37
N ASP A 73 12.28 0.68 -11.13
CA ASP A 73 11.32 0.49 -12.21
C ASP A 73 10.16 -0.44 -11.86
N ILE A 74 10.07 -0.98 -10.65
CA ILE A 74 9.01 -1.95 -10.27
C ILE A 74 8.33 -1.65 -8.93
N ALA A 75 8.74 -0.63 -8.19
CA ALA A 75 8.19 -0.35 -6.87
C ALA A 75 8.22 1.13 -6.51
N THR A 76 7.33 1.52 -5.60
CA THR A 76 7.43 2.78 -4.85
C THR A 76 8.26 2.57 -3.59
N ALA A 77 8.08 1.45 -2.89
CA ALA A 77 8.91 1.08 -1.76
C ALA A 77 9.14 -0.42 -1.71
N VAL A 78 10.36 -0.83 -1.36
CA VAL A 78 10.73 -2.23 -1.20
C VAL A 78 11.35 -2.46 0.16
N ARG A 79 10.83 -3.49 0.84
CA ARG A 79 11.44 -4.04 2.04
C ARG A 79 11.81 -5.51 1.86
N THR A 80 12.83 -5.96 2.57
CA THR A 80 13.27 -7.35 2.57
C THR A 80 13.25 -7.97 3.96
N ILE A 81 12.81 -9.23 4.07
CA ILE A 81 12.92 -10.05 5.28
C ILE A 81 13.76 -11.29 4.95
N GLY A 82 14.86 -11.49 5.68
CA GLY A 82 15.74 -12.66 5.46
C GLY A 82 15.15 -13.98 6.00
N HIS A 83 14.48 -13.93 7.14
CA HIS A 83 13.92 -15.10 7.82
C HIS A 83 12.55 -14.81 8.43
N GLY A 84 11.67 -15.81 8.47
CA GLY A 84 10.33 -15.70 9.02
C GLY A 84 9.27 -16.33 8.12
N ILE A 85 8.06 -16.49 8.65
CA ILE A 85 6.88 -16.86 7.85
C ILE A 85 6.33 -15.57 7.28
N THR A 86 6.18 -15.51 5.95
CA THR A 86 5.54 -14.40 5.26
C THR A 86 4.47 -15.00 4.35
N PRO A 87 3.29 -14.39 4.21
CA PRO A 87 2.25 -14.87 3.30
C PRO A 87 2.65 -14.60 1.85
N LEU A 88 2.05 -15.37 0.94
CA LEU A 88 1.84 -14.87 -0.41
C LEU A 88 0.66 -13.90 -0.28
N LEU A 89 0.89 -12.63 -0.55
CA LEU A 89 -0.16 -11.63 -0.55
C LEU A 89 -0.03 -10.75 -1.79
N VAL A 90 -1.16 -10.48 -2.42
CA VAL A 90 -1.32 -9.34 -3.30
C VAL A 90 -2.65 -8.65 -2.97
N THR A 91 -2.63 -7.33 -2.85
CA THR A 91 -3.85 -6.50 -2.87
C THR A 91 -3.75 -5.48 -3.98
N ALA A 92 -4.86 -5.24 -4.66
CA ALA A 92 -5.02 -4.20 -5.65
C ALA A 92 -6.07 -3.21 -5.15
N ASP A 93 -5.68 -1.93 -5.10
CA ASP A 93 -6.53 -0.78 -4.69
C ASP A 93 -7.16 -0.93 -3.31
N VAL A 94 -6.64 -1.84 -2.49
CA VAL A 94 -7.21 -2.23 -1.18
C VAL A 94 -8.69 -2.66 -1.31
N LYS A 95 -9.09 -3.17 -2.47
CA LYS A 95 -10.47 -3.60 -2.78
C LYS A 95 -10.60 -5.09 -3.05
N ARG A 96 -9.53 -5.70 -3.55
CA ARG A 96 -9.46 -7.10 -3.97
C ARG A 96 -8.04 -7.61 -3.82
N GLY A 97 -7.87 -8.92 -3.83
CA GLY A 97 -6.56 -9.50 -3.64
C GLY A 97 -6.50 -11.00 -3.72
N LEU A 98 -5.34 -11.54 -3.38
CA LEU A 98 -5.09 -12.96 -3.24
C LEU A 98 -4.14 -13.18 -2.06
N THR A 99 -4.51 -14.10 -1.19
CA THR A 99 -3.68 -14.52 -0.04
C THR A 99 -3.47 -16.03 -0.06
N GLY A 100 -2.33 -16.51 0.41
CA GLY A 100 -2.04 -17.94 0.41
C GLY A 100 -0.68 -18.30 0.98
N HIS A 101 -0.36 -19.59 0.89
CA HIS A 101 0.93 -20.08 1.35
C HIS A 101 2.00 -19.90 0.26
N VAL A 102 3.11 -19.22 0.58
CA VAL A 102 4.20 -18.90 -0.37
C VAL A 102 4.78 -20.11 -1.11
N ARG A 103 4.71 -21.29 -0.48
CA ARG A 103 5.17 -22.56 -1.07
C ARG A 103 4.42 -22.95 -2.34
N VAL A 104 3.22 -22.40 -2.60
CA VAL A 104 2.54 -22.60 -3.90
C VAL A 104 3.37 -22.05 -5.07
N LEU A 105 4.25 -21.06 -4.83
CA LEU A 105 5.14 -20.48 -5.83
C LEU A 105 6.51 -21.17 -5.92
N THR A 106 6.89 -21.96 -4.91
CA THR A 106 8.25 -22.51 -4.79
C THR A 106 8.34 -24.04 -4.73
N GLN A 107 7.22 -24.73 -4.48
CA GLN A 107 7.17 -26.20 -4.38
C GLN A 107 6.12 -26.74 -5.36
N SER A 108 6.49 -27.78 -6.11
CA SER A 108 5.62 -28.41 -7.12
C SER A 108 4.66 -29.46 -6.55
N ASP A 109 4.98 -30.05 -5.39
CA ASP A 109 4.37 -31.32 -4.95
C ASP A 109 3.47 -31.19 -3.70
N GLY A 110 3.16 -29.96 -3.26
CA GLY A 110 2.35 -29.72 -2.06
C GLY A 110 0.91 -29.31 -2.37
N ASP A 111 -0.05 -29.67 -1.49
CA ASP A 111 -1.45 -29.19 -1.54
C ASP A 111 -1.57 -27.76 -0.97
N TYR A 112 -0.68 -26.87 -1.41
CA TYR A 112 -0.75 -25.45 -1.06
C TYR A 112 -1.76 -24.75 -1.95
N ARG A 113 -2.46 -23.78 -1.37
CA ARG A 113 -3.53 -23.05 -2.04
C ARG A 113 -3.35 -21.56 -1.85
N ALA A 114 -3.87 -20.81 -2.80
CA ALA A 114 -4.11 -19.39 -2.66
C ALA A 114 -5.58 -19.11 -2.92
N THR A 115 -6.13 -18.16 -2.18
CA THR A 115 -7.51 -17.72 -2.31
C THR A 115 -7.49 -16.29 -2.81
N ARG A 116 -8.07 -16.07 -3.98
CA ARG A 116 -8.43 -14.74 -4.46
C ARG A 116 -9.76 -14.32 -3.84
N PHE A 117 -9.84 -13.05 -3.51
CA PHE A 117 -11.02 -12.42 -2.96
C PHE A 117 -11.32 -11.12 -3.70
N ASP A 118 -12.61 -10.87 -3.95
CA ASP A 118 -13.15 -9.61 -4.44
C ASP A 118 -14.06 -9.03 -3.35
N ASN A 119 -13.42 -8.41 -2.35
CA ASN A 119 -14.07 -7.93 -1.14
C ASN A 119 -13.18 -6.87 -0.47
N GLU A 120 -13.71 -5.65 -0.37
CA GLU A 120 -12.97 -4.48 0.12
C GLU A 120 -12.59 -4.61 1.60
N ASN A 121 -13.49 -5.09 2.46
CA ASN A 121 -13.18 -5.28 3.87
C ASN A 121 -12.05 -6.30 4.07
N LEU A 122 -12.10 -7.42 3.34
CA LEU A 122 -11.05 -8.44 3.41
C LEU A 122 -9.72 -7.92 2.84
N ALA A 123 -9.76 -7.14 1.76
CA ALA A 123 -8.56 -6.52 1.20
C ALA A 123 -7.91 -5.52 2.17
N HIS A 124 -8.73 -4.69 2.83
CA HIS A 124 -8.30 -3.77 3.86
C HIS A 124 -7.71 -4.49 5.08
N ASP A 125 -8.34 -5.57 5.54
CA ASP A 125 -7.86 -6.37 6.67
C ASP A 125 -6.52 -7.05 6.36
N GLU A 126 -6.38 -7.67 5.18
CA GLU A 126 -5.12 -8.27 4.73
C GLU A 126 -4.01 -7.23 4.55
N PHE A 127 -4.32 -6.05 4.00
CA PHE A 127 -3.38 -4.94 3.86
C PHE A 127 -2.92 -4.41 5.23
N THR A 128 -3.85 -4.19 6.15
CA THR A 128 -3.55 -3.73 7.52
C THR A 128 -2.71 -4.75 8.27
N MET A 129 -3.05 -6.03 8.16
CA MET A 129 -2.29 -7.14 8.72
C MET A 129 -0.87 -7.15 8.13
N PHE A 130 -0.73 -7.07 6.82
CA PHE A 130 0.56 -6.98 6.14
C PHE A 130 1.45 -5.88 6.70
N LEU A 131 0.91 -4.67 6.84
CA LEU A 131 1.66 -3.54 7.37
C LEU A 131 2.08 -3.76 8.82
N GLY A 132 1.15 -4.20 9.66
CA GLY A 132 1.38 -4.35 11.11
C GLY A 132 2.30 -5.51 11.48
N THR A 133 2.31 -6.59 10.68
CA THR A 133 2.99 -7.84 11.06
C THR A 133 4.21 -8.15 10.19
N HIS A 134 4.26 -7.72 8.94
CA HIS A 134 5.33 -8.10 8.02
C HIS A 134 6.14 -6.89 7.57
N TRP A 135 5.50 -5.82 7.10
CA TRP A 135 6.19 -4.66 6.55
C TRP A 135 7.19 -4.03 7.53
N LEU A 136 6.78 -3.86 8.79
CA LEU A 136 7.64 -3.27 9.83
C LEU A 136 8.80 -4.17 10.25
N MET A 137 8.72 -5.48 10.04
CA MET A 137 9.85 -6.40 10.28
C MET A 137 10.90 -6.33 9.16
N GLY A 138 10.51 -5.86 7.97
CA GLY A 138 11.40 -5.77 6.81
C GLY A 138 12.41 -4.64 6.92
N THR A 139 13.62 -4.89 6.40
CA THR A 139 14.62 -3.85 6.18
C THR A 139 14.30 -3.11 4.89
N GLU A 140 14.21 -1.78 4.96
CA GLU A 140 14.07 -0.91 3.78
C GLU A 140 15.27 -1.08 2.82
N ARG A 141 14.97 -1.30 1.54
CA ARG A 141 15.97 -1.46 0.48
C ARG A 141 15.85 -0.42 -0.61
N TYR A 142 14.65 0.08 -0.82
CA TYR A 142 14.37 1.08 -1.82
C TYR A 142 13.13 1.87 -1.42
N VAL A 143 13.16 3.16 -1.69
CA VAL A 143 12.02 4.06 -1.64
C VAL A 143 12.20 5.06 -2.77
N ALA A 144 11.17 5.23 -3.58
CA ALA A 144 11.16 6.18 -4.68
C ALA A 144 11.24 7.63 -4.18
N SER A 145 11.68 8.53 -5.05
CA SER A 145 11.37 9.95 -4.90
C SER A 145 9.86 10.15 -5.01
N VAL A 146 9.35 11.25 -4.43
CA VAL A 146 7.94 11.59 -4.60
C VAL A 146 7.60 11.76 -6.09
N GLY A 147 6.42 11.25 -6.49
CA GLY A 147 5.95 11.26 -7.87
C GLY A 147 5.50 12.64 -8.36
N SER A 148 4.75 12.64 -9.45
CA SER A 148 4.10 13.84 -10.00
C SER A 148 2.93 14.28 -9.12
N PHE A 149 2.53 15.54 -9.23
CA PHE A 149 1.32 16.09 -8.60
C PHE A 149 0.46 16.78 -9.68
N PRO A 150 -0.88 16.83 -9.54
CA PRO A 150 -1.67 16.33 -8.41
C PRO A 150 -1.87 14.81 -8.41
N GLN A 151 -2.11 14.24 -7.24
CA GLN A 151 -2.49 12.83 -7.07
C GLN A 151 -3.68 12.70 -6.14
N THR A 152 -4.69 11.92 -6.56
CA THR A 152 -5.91 11.66 -5.78
C THR A 152 -5.87 10.24 -5.24
N PHE A 153 -6.27 10.10 -3.97
CA PHE A 153 -6.26 8.84 -3.26
C PHE A 153 -7.62 8.57 -2.61
N SER A 154 -8.13 7.37 -2.82
CA SER A 154 -9.25 6.82 -2.05
C SER A 154 -8.75 6.00 -0.85
N ALA A 155 -7.56 5.41 -0.96
CA ALA A 155 -6.89 4.71 0.13
C ALA A 155 -5.91 5.66 0.84
N PHE A 156 -6.32 6.13 2.02
CA PHE A 156 -5.64 7.20 2.76
C PHE A 156 -4.19 6.89 3.15
N GLU A 157 -3.86 5.63 3.40
CA GLU A 157 -2.50 5.13 3.63
C GLU A 157 -1.51 5.55 2.54
N PHE A 158 -1.97 5.65 1.29
CA PHE A 158 -1.14 6.01 0.14
C PHE A 158 -0.96 7.52 0.04
N ALA A 159 -1.99 8.30 0.37
CA ALA A 159 -1.84 9.75 0.58
C ALA A 159 -0.81 10.04 1.69
N VAL A 160 -0.86 9.29 2.79
CA VAL A 160 0.11 9.39 3.89
C VAL A 160 1.52 9.06 3.43
N LEU A 161 1.69 8.01 2.62
CA LEU A 161 2.98 7.66 2.03
C LEU A 161 3.51 8.80 1.14
N THR A 162 2.73 9.25 0.16
CA THR A 162 3.13 10.33 -0.76
C THR A 162 3.48 11.60 0.00
N ALA A 163 2.68 11.98 0.99
CA ALA A 163 2.96 13.14 1.84
C ALA A 163 4.25 12.97 2.65
N ALA A 164 4.53 11.77 3.18
CA ALA A 164 5.76 11.50 3.91
C ALA A 164 7.00 11.66 3.01
N LEU A 165 6.94 11.17 1.77
CA LEU A 165 8.01 11.32 0.78
C LEU A 165 8.21 12.79 0.39
N ALA A 166 7.12 13.53 0.16
CA ALA A 166 7.17 14.96 -0.14
C ALA A 166 7.86 15.75 0.99
N LEU A 167 7.42 15.56 2.25
CA LEU A 167 7.99 16.28 3.38
C LEU A 167 9.44 15.89 3.67
N ARG A 168 9.81 14.61 3.46
CA ARG A 168 11.21 14.15 3.56
C ARG A 168 12.11 14.89 2.57
N ASP A 169 11.62 15.09 1.35
CA ASP A 169 12.35 15.73 0.27
C ASP A 169 12.15 17.27 0.27
N GLU A 170 11.60 17.82 1.36
CA GLU A 170 11.31 19.25 1.57
C GLU A 170 10.43 19.88 0.48
N ILE A 171 9.57 19.08 -0.17
CA ILE A 171 8.63 19.54 -1.20
C ILE A 171 7.34 20.02 -0.51
N PRO A 172 7.00 21.32 -0.59
CA PRO A 172 5.77 21.83 -0.01
C PRO A 172 4.56 21.28 -0.77
N ILE A 173 3.56 20.78 -0.02
CA ILE A 173 2.33 20.23 -0.59
C ILE A 173 1.09 20.79 0.12
N THR A 174 0.00 20.89 -0.61
CA THR A 174 -1.35 21.17 -0.11
C THR A 174 -2.25 19.97 -0.32
N ALA A 175 -3.32 19.89 0.45
CA ALA A 175 -4.34 18.87 0.33
C ALA A 175 -5.72 19.51 0.18
N THR A 176 -6.57 18.87 -0.62
CA THR A 176 -8.03 19.05 -0.58
C THR A 176 -8.64 17.69 -0.28
N ALA A 177 -9.41 17.59 0.80
CA ALA A 177 -9.94 16.32 1.27
C ALA A 177 -11.44 16.39 1.56
N GLN A 178 -12.17 15.40 1.06
CA GLN A 178 -13.53 15.11 1.47
C GLN A 178 -13.48 14.33 2.78
N VAL A 179 -14.09 14.86 3.83
CA VAL A 179 -13.92 14.35 5.20
C VAL A 179 -15.23 14.24 5.95
N VAL A 180 -15.24 13.34 6.95
CA VAL A 180 -16.32 13.19 7.93
C VAL A 180 -15.77 13.52 9.31
N SER A 181 -16.40 14.44 10.02
CA SER A 181 -16.08 14.78 11.42
C SER A 181 -16.21 13.54 12.31
N THR A 182 -15.18 13.26 13.11
CA THR A 182 -15.22 12.12 14.05
C THR A 182 -16.09 12.40 15.28
N ALA A 183 -16.38 13.68 15.57
CA ALA A 183 -17.16 14.10 16.72
C ALA A 183 -18.67 13.95 16.50
N ASP A 184 -19.16 14.36 15.32
CA ASP A 184 -20.61 14.48 15.04
C ASP A 184 -21.02 13.86 13.69
N ARG A 185 -20.08 13.26 12.95
CA ARG A 185 -20.31 12.57 11.67
C ARG A 185 -20.78 13.49 10.54
N THR A 186 -20.60 14.81 10.68
CA THR A 186 -20.89 15.76 9.59
C THR A 186 -19.87 15.64 8.47
N GLU A 187 -20.34 15.64 7.22
CA GLU A 187 -19.48 15.64 6.03
C GLU A 187 -19.12 17.07 5.64
N THR A 188 -17.87 17.29 5.25
CA THR A 188 -17.37 18.58 4.77
C THR A 188 -16.15 18.41 3.88
N THR A 189 -15.66 19.50 3.29
CA THR A 189 -14.39 19.55 2.57
C THR A 189 -13.43 20.46 3.33
N ILE A 190 -12.19 20.02 3.47
CA ILE A 190 -11.11 20.83 4.02
C ILE A 190 -10.01 21.00 2.97
N SER A 191 -9.37 22.16 2.98
CA SER A 191 -8.20 22.44 2.15
C SER A 191 -7.15 23.18 2.94
N GLY A 192 -5.88 22.93 2.65
CA GLY A 192 -4.79 23.61 3.33
C GLY A 192 -3.42 22.97 3.10
N ARG A 193 -2.40 23.52 3.75
CA ARG A 193 -1.03 23.02 3.67
C ARG A 193 -0.88 21.76 4.52
N VAL A 194 -0.25 20.71 3.99
CA VAL A 194 0.14 19.56 4.82
C VAL A 194 1.43 19.92 5.56
N VAL A 195 1.36 19.99 6.88
CA VAL A 195 2.48 20.45 7.72
C VAL A 195 3.09 19.34 8.59
N ASN A 196 2.42 18.19 8.69
CA ASN A 196 2.94 17.03 9.41
C ASN A 196 2.32 15.73 8.87
N VAL A 197 3.10 14.66 8.94
CA VAL A 197 2.65 13.29 8.66
C VAL A 197 3.06 12.40 9.83
N ARG A 198 2.12 11.63 10.39
CA ARG A 198 2.40 10.54 11.35
C ARG A 198 2.27 9.20 10.65
N GLN A 199 3.38 8.48 10.49
CA GLN A 199 3.43 7.21 9.75
C GLN A 199 4.64 6.34 10.12
N SER A 200 4.59 5.06 9.74
CA SER A 200 5.66 4.05 9.90
C SER A 200 5.97 3.25 8.62
N LEU A 201 5.36 3.61 7.49
CA LEU A 201 5.52 2.99 6.17
C LEU A 201 6.95 3.15 5.62
N VAL A 202 7.55 4.34 5.74
CA VAL A 202 8.88 4.66 5.18
C VAL A 202 9.74 5.45 6.16
N TYR A 203 11.06 5.44 5.97
CA TYR A 203 11.96 6.27 6.78
C TYR A 203 12.10 7.70 6.21
N PRO A 204 12.20 8.73 7.08
CA PRO A 204 12.14 8.66 8.54
C PRO A 204 10.71 8.39 9.06
N ALA A 205 10.58 7.41 9.95
CA ALA A 205 9.31 7.09 10.58
C ALA A 205 9.00 8.11 11.67
N SER A 206 7.83 8.75 11.60
CA SER A 206 7.34 9.71 12.60
C SER A 206 6.47 9.06 13.68
N SER A 207 6.18 7.76 13.53
CA SER A 207 5.56 6.92 14.54
C SER A 207 6.18 5.52 14.57
N SER A 208 6.22 4.91 15.76
CA SER A 208 6.52 3.49 15.95
C SER A 208 5.27 2.60 15.95
N ASN A 209 4.07 3.19 15.89
CA ASN A 209 2.81 2.44 15.88
C ASN A 209 2.35 2.23 14.42
N PRO A 210 2.25 0.97 13.93
CA PRO A 210 1.80 0.68 12.56
C PRO A 210 0.41 1.24 12.25
N ALA A 211 -0.47 1.35 13.25
CA ALA A 211 -1.83 1.83 13.05
C ALA A 211 -1.92 3.35 12.87
N GLU A 212 -0.88 4.10 13.24
CA GLU A 212 -0.89 5.56 13.13
C GLU A 212 -0.54 5.98 11.71
N ARG A 213 -1.56 6.49 11.01
CA ARG A 213 -1.47 7.06 9.67
C ARG A 213 -2.36 8.29 9.66
N SER A 214 -1.75 9.45 9.80
CA SER A 214 -2.49 10.71 9.80
C SER A 214 -1.71 11.87 9.20
N LEU A 215 -2.47 12.81 8.65
CA LEU A 215 -1.97 14.09 8.15
C LEU A 215 -2.40 15.19 9.11
N THR A 216 -1.55 16.18 9.30
CA THR A 216 -1.95 17.48 9.87
C THR A 216 -2.03 18.49 8.74
N VAL A 217 -3.22 19.05 8.54
CA VAL A 217 -3.51 20.07 7.54
C VAL A 217 -3.71 21.41 8.24
N GLU A 218 -2.99 22.43 7.82
CA GLU A 218 -3.16 23.81 8.27
C GLU A 218 -4.18 24.50 7.35
N THR A 219 -5.40 24.67 7.84
CA THR A 219 -6.51 25.33 7.15
C THR A 219 -6.68 26.76 7.66
N ASP A 220 -7.57 27.54 7.04
CA ASP A 220 -7.89 28.91 7.48
C ASP A 220 -8.46 28.96 8.91
N ASP A 221 -9.11 27.90 9.36
CA ASP A 221 -9.67 27.74 10.72
C ASP A 221 -8.66 27.15 11.72
N GLY A 222 -7.40 26.97 11.30
CA GLY A 222 -6.31 26.40 12.08
C GLY A 222 -5.95 24.96 11.72
N ARG A 223 -5.15 24.32 12.57
CA ARG A 223 -4.63 22.97 12.29
C ARG A 223 -5.66 21.90 12.62
N VAL A 224 -5.83 20.95 11.70
CA VAL A 224 -6.71 19.80 11.87
C VAL A 224 -5.96 18.51 11.54
N THR A 225 -6.34 17.42 12.21
CA THR A 225 -5.80 16.09 11.96
C THR A 225 -6.79 15.27 11.13
N VAL A 226 -6.26 14.55 10.14
CA VAL A 226 -7.02 13.72 9.21
C VAL A 226 -6.46 12.31 9.28
N GLY A 227 -7.34 11.33 9.47
CA GLY A 227 -7.03 9.90 9.46
C GLY A 227 -7.75 9.18 8.33
N GLY A 228 -7.41 7.92 8.11
CA GLY A 228 -8.06 7.07 7.10
C GLY A 228 -9.41 6.52 7.55
N SER A 229 -9.93 5.54 6.80
CA SER A 229 -11.17 4.85 7.12
C SER A 229 -11.17 4.32 8.56
N GLY A 230 -12.27 4.55 9.29
CA GLY A 230 -12.38 4.15 10.70
C GLY A 230 -11.60 5.00 11.70
N ALA A 231 -11.09 6.18 11.30
CA ALA A 231 -10.43 7.12 12.21
C ALA A 231 -11.32 7.49 13.41
N THR A 232 -10.74 7.43 14.60
CA THR A 232 -11.41 7.77 15.88
C THR A 232 -10.61 8.75 16.74
N LYS A 233 -9.31 8.93 16.46
CA LYS A 233 -8.42 9.82 17.22
C LYS A 233 -8.25 11.16 16.53
N GLU A 234 -8.25 11.15 15.20
CA GLU A 234 -8.14 12.33 14.35
C GLU A 234 -9.45 13.11 14.36
N ARG A 235 -9.40 14.41 14.04
CA ARG A 235 -10.61 15.26 13.93
C ARG A 235 -11.51 14.82 12.78
N TYR A 236 -10.90 14.28 11.73
CA TYR A 236 -11.57 13.91 10.49
C TYR A 236 -11.19 12.50 10.03
N GLU A 237 -12.19 11.74 9.58
CA GLU A 237 -12.05 10.54 8.76
C GLU A 237 -12.07 10.95 7.29
N CYS A 238 -11.05 10.59 6.52
CA CYS A 238 -10.93 10.91 5.10
C CYS A 238 -11.71 9.92 4.22
N ARG A 239 -12.43 10.43 3.22
CA ARG A 239 -13.07 9.62 2.16
C ARG A 239 -12.25 9.62 0.88
N GLU A 240 -11.74 10.79 0.51
CA GLU A 240 -10.91 11.01 -0.66
C GLU A 240 -10.05 12.24 -0.43
N ILE A 241 -8.82 12.21 -0.91
CA ILE A 241 -7.88 13.31 -0.77
C ILE A 241 -7.07 13.49 -2.04
N THR A 242 -6.95 14.73 -2.50
CA THR A 242 -6.01 15.10 -3.56
C THR A 242 -4.86 15.90 -2.95
N LEU A 243 -3.64 15.45 -3.22
CA LEU A 243 -2.42 16.17 -2.89
C LEU A 243 -1.95 16.97 -4.10
N TYR A 244 -1.53 18.20 -3.85
CA TYR A 244 -0.97 19.10 -4.85
C TYR A 244 0.41 19.54 -4.40
N ARG A 245 1.30 19.81 -5.36
CA ARG A 245 2.48 20.61 -5.07
C ARG A 245 2.01 22.02 -4.73
N ALA A 246 2.50 22.59 -3.63
CA ALA A 246 2.21 23.99 -3.36
C ALA A 246 2.97 24.84 -4.37
N ASP A 247 2.29 25.83 -4.94
CA ASP A 247 2.96 26.90 -5.67
C ASP A 247 3.81 27.70 -4.68
N ASN A 248 5.05 28.02 -5.06
CA ASN A 248 5.96 28.84 -4.27
C ASN A 248 5.45 30.27 -4.12
#